data_AF-A0A1S3DF36-F1
#
_entry.id   AF-A0A1S3DF36-F1
#
_cell.length_a   1.000
_cell.length_b   1.000
_cell.length_c   1.000
_cell.angle_alpha   90.00
_cell.angle_beta   90.00
_cell.angle_gamma   90.00
#
_symmetry.space_group_name_H-M   'P 1'
#
loop_
_entity.id
_entity.type
_entity.pdbx_description
1 polymer ?
#
loop_
_entity_poly.entity_id
_entity_poly.type
_entity_poly.pdbx_seq_one_letter_code
_entity_poly.pdbx_strand_id
1 'polypeptide(L)'
;MVLVERSVRIPCVIIRRALINKMSETYPGPISLKIRFPRAGTPNSKSNLKLLEFYLNENLQISHVKNLELQYPLSHMFPWMEYVVRVGWAANEDLIWVQLLDRKQQRIELVLLSIKNFVEPLPNVYQYIETSTRVCVPPAVLCTRVSDVWINVHDLLYLYPVTDSNKITYIWASEETGFRHLYLMTSLLASHSNGTLSSDVEEDPSVPGEITMPAIILSQVALTYGEWEVLGRQMWVDEERQLVYFMALLQ
;
A
#
# COMPACT_ATOMS: atom_id res chain seq x y z
N MET A 1 -2.83 24.63 -23.43
CA MET A 1 -1.82 23.98 -22.58
C MET A 1 -1.67 24.83 -21.32
N VAL A 2 -2.41 24.51 -20.27
CA VAL A 2 -2.43 25.26 -19.01
C VAL A 2 -1.56 24.49 -18.02
N LEU A 3 -0.27 24.84 -17.97
CA LEU A 3 0.69 24.37 -16.97
C LEU A 3 0.43 25.13 -15.67
N VAL A 4 -0.47 24.63 -14.81
CA VAL A 4 -0.77 25.28 -13.52
C VAL A 4 -0.14 24.57 -12.31
N GLU A 5 0.40 23.36 -12.44
CA GLU A 5 1.28 22.80 -11.39
C GLU A 5 2.58 22.29 -12.00
N ARG A 6 3.67 23.05 -11.81
CA ARG A 6 5.04 22.59 -12.12
C ARG A 6 5.62 21.81 -10.93
N SER A 7 4.87 20.87 -10.39
CA SER A 7 5.36 19.98 -9.34
C SER A 7 5.34 18.52 -9.78
N VAL A 8 6.34 17.76 -9.32
CA VAL A 8 6.47 16.32 -9.54
C VAL A 8 6.40 15.64 -8.18
N ARG A 9 5.55 14.62 -8.04
CA ARG A 9 5.35 13.89 -6.78
C ARG A 9 5.87 12.46 -6.89
N ILE A 10 6.56 11.99 -5.86
CA ILE A 10 7.16 10.65 -5.80
C ILE A 10 6.85 10.00 -4.44
N PRO A 11 6.06 8.91 -4.39
CA PRO A 11 5.87 8.15 -3.17
C PRO A 11 7.16 7.37 -2.89
N CYS A 12 7.63 7.40 -1.65
CA CYS A 12 8.83 6.68 -1.25
C CYS A 12 8.66 6.02 0.12
N VAL A 13 9.22 4.81 0.25
CA VAL A 13 9.24 4.09 1.53
C VAL A 13 10.56 4.38 2.22
N ILE A 14 10.49 5.04 3.36
CA ILE A 14 11.65 5.29 4.22
C ILE A 14 11.77 4.20 5.27
N ILE A 15 12.91 3.50 5.24
CA ILE A 15 13.19 2.37 6.13
C ILE A 15 14.01 2.84 7.33
N ARG A 16 13.41 2.86 8.52
CA ARG A 16 14.13 3.10 9.78
C ARG A 16 14.66 1.78 10.34
N ARG A 17 15.98 1.61 10.26
CA ARG A 17 16.69 0.37 10.64
C ARG A 17 17.24 0.37 12.07
N ALA A 18 16.81 1.29 12.94
CA ALA A 18 17.41 1.51 14.26
C ALA A 18 17.42 0.24 15.14
N LEU A 19 16.35 -0.55 15.08
CA LEU A 19 16.13 -1.73 15.91
C LEU A 19 16.68 -3.04 15.31
N ILE A 20 17.26 -3.00 14.10
CA ILE A 20 17.79 -4.21 13.47
C ILE A 20 19.19 -4.52 14.01
N ASN A 21 19.38 -5.77 14.40
CA ASN A 21 20.67 -6.35 14.80
C ASN A 21 21.77 -6.07 13.77
N LYS A 22 22.97 -5.71 14.25
CA LYS A 22 24.16 -5.56 13.42
C LYS A 22 24.95 -6.86 13.45
N MET A 23 25.26 -7.43 12.30
CA MET A 23 26.24 -8.51 12.15
C MET A 23 27.50 -7.97 11.50
N SER A 24 28.66 -8.44 11.96
CA SER A 24 29.95 -8.19 11.33
C SER A 24 30.31 -9.39 10.47
N GLU A 25 30.49 -9.17 9.19
CA GLU A 25 31.01 -10.17 8.26
C GLU A 25 32.48 -9.88 8.01
N THR A 26 33.33 -10.87 8.28
CA THR A 26 34.77 -10.79 8.13
C THR A 26 35.15 -11.27 6.74
N TYR A 27 35.71 -10.37 5.93
CA TYR A 27 36.28 -10.73 4.64
C TYR A 27 37.76 -11.08 4.83
N PRO A 28 38.40 -11.85 3.93
CA PRO A 28 39.85 -12.03 3.97
C PRO A 28 40.54 -10.66 3.83
N GLY A 29 41.02 -10.10 4.95
CA GLY A 29 41.61 -8.76 5.08
C GLY A 29 41.18 -8.05 6.38
N PRO A 30 41.71 -6.85 6.69
CA PRO A 30 41.39 -6.11 7.93
C PRO A 30 40.02 -5.41 7.91
N ILE A 31 39.22 -5.60 6.86
CA ILE A 31 37.95 -4.90 6.67
C ILE A 31 36.81 -5.79 7.17
N SER A 32 36.08 -5.29 8.17
CA SER A 32 34.82 -5.89 8.61
C SER A 32 33.64 -5.06 8.11
N LEU A 33 32.71 -5.70 7.43
CA LEU A 33 31.47 -5.09 6.96
C LEU A 33 30.39 -5.26 8.04
N LYS A 34 29.82 -4.15 8.50
CA LYS A 34 28.69 -4.16 9.45
C LYS A 34 27.38 -4.13 8.67
N ILE A 35 26.69 -5.26 8.63
CA ILE A 35 25.41 -5.43 7.94
C ILE A 35 24.28 -5.45 8.98
N ARG A 36 23.15 -4.83 8.67
CA ARG A 36 21.94 -4.96 9.49
C ARG A 36 21.14 -6.15 9.00
N PHE A 37 21.02 -7.17 9.84
CA PHE A 37 20.37 -8.43 9.48
C PHE A 37 19.33 -8.79 10.55
N PRO A 38 18.03 -8.65 10.26
CA PRO A 38 16.99 -9.08 11.17
C PRO A 38 16.99 -10.62 11.18
N ARG A 39 17.33 -11.21 12.32
CA ARG A 39 17.23 -12.66 12.51
C ARG A 39 15.76 -13.04 12.68
N ALA A 40 15.42 -14.28 12.34
CA ALA A 40 14.09 -14.83 12.63
C ALA A 40 13.73 -14.60 14.12
N GLY A 41 12.50 -14.17 14.38
CA GLY A 41 12.02 -13.82 15.73
C GLY A 41 12.43 -12.42 16.23
N THR A 42 13.44 -11.77 15.64
CA THR A 42 13.87 -10.42 16.05
C THR A 42 13.12 -9.32 15.28
N PRO A 43 13.02 -8.09 15.82
CA PRO A 43 12.31 -7.00 15.15
C PRO A 43 12.88 -6.67 13.77
N ASN A 44 12.01 -6.44 12.77
CA ASN A 44 12.40 -5.86 11.50
C ASN A 44 12.57 -4.34 11.59
N SER A 45 12.98 -3.73 10.48
CA SER A 45 12.91 -2.27 10.32
C SER A 45 11.48 -1.78 10.31
N LYS A 46 11.25 -0.62 10.91
CA LYS A 46 9.99 0.11 10.74
C LYS A 46 10.02 0.87 9.42
N SER A 47 9.00 0.67 8.58
CA SER A 47 8.84 1.36 7.31
C SER A 47 7.83 2.49 7.46
N ASN A 48 8.16 3.68 6.94
CA ASN A 48 7.25 4.81 6.85
C ASN A 48 7.06 5.18 5.39
N LEU A 49 5.81 5.32 4.95
CA LEU A 49 5.50 5.84 3.64
C LEU A 49 5.55 7.37 3.67
N LYS A 50 6.23 7.96 2.70
CA LYS A 50 6.39 9.40 2.51
C LYS A 50 6.03 9.79 1.09
N LEU A 51 5.74 11.07 0.89
CA LEU A 51 5.52 11.67 -0.42
C LEU A 51 6.48 12.84 -0.59
N LEU A 52 7.37 12.74 -1.57
CA LEU A 52 8.25 13.84 -1.95
C LEU A 52 7.60 14.65 -3.05
N GLU A 53 7.56 15.97 -2.89
CA GLU A 53 7.04 16.89 -3.91
C GLU A 53 8.14 17.86 -4.33
N PHE A 54 8.53 17.81 -5.59
CA PHE A 54 9.55 18.64 -6.20
C PHE A 54 8.88 19.78 -6.95
N TYR A 55 9.22 21.02 -6.62
CA TYR A 55 8.76 22.20 -7.36
C TYR A 55 9.81 22.59 -8.39
N LEU A 56 9.36 22.90 -9.60
CA LEU A 56 10.23 23.33 -10.70
C LEU A 56 10.03 24.81 -10.98
N ASN A 57 11.14 25.53 -11.20
CA ASN A 57 11.10 26.92 -11.64
C ASN A 57 10.73 27.05 -13.14
N GLU A 58 10.77 28.27 -13.65
CA GLU A 58 10.49 28.57 -15.06
C GLU A 58 11.40 27.80 -16.03
N ASN A 59 12.63 27.51 -15.60
CA ASN A 59 13.67 26.80 -16.35
C ASN A 59 13.66 25.28 -16.12
N LEU A 60 12.60 24.71 -15.52
CA LEU A 60 12.48 23.29 -15.18
C LEU A 60 13.56 22.77 -14.21
N GLN A 61 14.15 23.65 -13.41
CA GLN A 61 15.09 23.28 -12.37
C GLN A 61 14.37 23.15 -11.03
N ILE A 62 14.81 22.20 -10.20
CA ILE A 62 14.26 22.00 -8.85
C ILE A 62 14.52 23.26 -8.01
N SER A 63 13.45 23.95 -7.61
CA SER A 63 13.50 25.14 -6.75
C SER A 63 13.35 24.79 -5.28
N HIS A 64 12.48 23.83 -4.97
CA HIS A 64 12.18 23.41 -3.60
C HIS A 64 11.72 21.94 -3.58
N VAL A 65 11.94 21.26 -2.45
CA VAL A 65 11.47 19.89 -2.22
C VAL A 65 10.71 19.84 -0.90
N LYS A 66 9.45 19.39 -0.93
CA LYS A 66 8.69 19.06 0.26
C LYS A 66 8.81 17.58 0.58
N ASN A 67 8.96 17.29 1.87
CA ASN A 67 9.01 15.94 2.40
C ASN A 67 7.78 15.72 3.27
N LEU A 68 6.75 15.08 2.69
CA LEU A 68 5.47 14.88 3.35
C LEU A 68 5.41 13.48 3.99
N GLU A 69 4.72 13.38 5.11
CA GLU A 69 4.47 12.13 5.85
C GLU A 69 2.97 11.90 5.98
N LEU A 70 2.53 10.64 6.09
CA LEU A 70 1.14 10.36 6.43
C LEU A 70 0.79 10.98 7.79
N GLN A 71 -0.34 11.68 7.87
CA GLN A 71 -0.87 12.22 9.12
C GLN A 71 -0.99 11.13 10.21
N TYR A 72 -1.44 9.94 9.81
CA TYR A 72 -1.43 8.75 10.64
C TYR A 72 -0.51 7.70 10.00
N PRO A 73 0.56 7.24 10.69
CA PRO A 73 1.45 6.20 10.17
C PRO A 73 0.69 4.92 9.80
N LEU A 74 1.17 4.19 8.77
CA LEU A 74 0.58 2.91 8.36
C LEU A 74 0.50 1.92 9.51
N SER A 75 1.51 1.88 10.39
CA SER A 75 1.52 1.01 11.57
C SER A 75 0.50 1.38 12.64
N HIS A 76 -0.08 2.59 12.59
CA HIS A 76 -1.19 2.97 13.47
C HIS A 76 -2.53 2.61 12.82
N MET A 77 -2.67 2.86 11.51
CA MET A 77 -3.90 2.53 10.77
C MET A 77 -4.05 1.01 10.54
N PHE A 78 -2.95 0.27 10.47
CA PHE A 78 -2.88 -1.18 10.25
C PHE A 78 -1.88 -1.80 11.25
N PRO A 79 -2.24 -1.96 12.53
CA PRO A 79 -1.30 -2.41 13.57
C PRO A 79 -0.67 -3.79 13.32
N TRP A 80 -1.34 -4.64 12.54
CA TRP A 80 -0.89 -5.98 12.16
C TRP A 80 0.18 -5.98 11.06
N MET A 81 0.35 -4.89 10.31
CA MET A 81 1.29 -4.85 9.19
C MET A 81 2.73 -4.96 9.68
N GLU A 82 3.56 -5.70 8.94
CA GLU A 82 5.02 -5.74 9.15
C GLU A 82 5.76 -5.21 7.93
N TYR A 83 5.25 -5.47 6.72
CA TYR A 83 5.92 -5.14 5.47
C TYR A 83 5.01 -4.31 4.54
N VAL A 84 5.60 -3.28 3.93
CA VAL A 84 5.06 -2.66 2.70
C VAL A 84 5.78 -3.35 1.54
N VAL A 85 5.09 -4.24 0.83
CA VAL A 85 5.73 -5.11 -0.17
C VAL A 85 5.71 -4.52 -1.57
N ARG A 86 4.71 -3.69 -1.88
CA ARG A 86 4.58 -2.93 -3.13
C ARG A 86 3.89 -1.60 -2.85
N VAL A 87 4.19 -0.59 -3.66
CA VAL A 87 3.57 0.73 -3.66
C VAL A 87 3.59 1.28 -5.08
N GLY A 88 2.56 2.03 -5.45
CA GLY A 88 2.53 2.73 -6.73
C GLY A 88 1.43 3.78 -6.79
N TRP A 89 1.39 4.47 -7.92
CA TRP A 89 0.28 5.37 -8.24
C TRP A 89 -0.89 4.57 -8.79
N ALA A 90 -2.11 4.93 -8.39
CA ALA A 90 -3.29 4.53 -9.14
C ALA A 90 -3.38 5.36 -10.44
N ALA A 91 -4.29 5.01 -11.34
CA ALA A 91 -4.48 5.76 -12.58
C ALA A 91 -4.95 7.21 -12.33
N ASN A 92 -5.60 7.46 -11.18
CA ASN A 92 -5.93 8.80 -10.71
C ASN A 92 -4.71 9.44 -10.02
N GLU A 93 -4.34 10.67 -10.42
CA GLU A 93 -3.12 11.37 -9.98
C GLU A 93 -3.08 11.72 -8.47
N ASP A 94 -4.18 11.56 -7.75
CA ASP A 94 -4.33 11.89 -6.33
C ASP A 94 -4.43 10.65 -5.41
N LEU A 95 -4.22 9.45 -5.95
CA LEU A 95 -4.34 8.18 -5.24
C LEU A 95 -3.07 7.33 -5.33
N ILE A 96 -2.63 6.82 -4.18
CA ILE A 96 -1.51 5.89 -4.04
C ILE A 96 -2.07 4.56 -3.56
N TRP A 97 -1.63 3.45 -4.17
CA TRP A 97 -1.94 2.11 -3.67
C TRP A 97 -0.72 1.51 -2.96
N VAL A 98 -0.97 0.70 -1.92
CA VAL A 98 0.04 -0.06 -1.19
C VAL A 98 -0.44 -1.49 -0.95
N GLN A 99 0.51 -2.43 -0.95
CA GLN A 99 0.29 -3.79 -0.48
C GLN A 99 0.96 -3.97 0.88
N LEU A 100 0.16 -4.25 1.91
CA LEU A 100 0.60 -4.46 3.28
C LEU A 100 0.57 -5.95 3.61
N LEU A 101 1.67 -6.49 4.13
CA LEU A 101 1.81 -7.90 4.49
C LEU A 101 2.13 -8.03 5.98
N ASP A 102 1.52 -9.01 6.64
CA ASP A 102 1.74 -9.29 8.04
C ASP A 102 3.09 -10.02 8.25
N ARG A 103 3.48 -10.14 9.52
CA ARG A 103 4.76 -10.76 9.87
C ARG A 103 4.83 -12.25 9.54
N LYS A 104 3.70 -12.98 9.59
CA LYS A 104 3.65 -14.40 9.23
C LYS A 104 3.58 -14.61 7.72
N GLN A 105 3.35 -13.55 6.94
CA GLN A 105 3.15 -13.61 5.49
C GLN A 105 1.92 -14.43 5.11
N GLN A 106 0.86 -14.34 5.91
CA GLN A 106 -0.40 -15.07 5.80
C GLN A 106 -1.60 -14.15 5.62
N ARG A 107 -1.44 -12.82 5.78
CA ARG A 107 -2.45 -11.80 5.47
C ARG A 107 -1.82 -10.70 4.61
N ILE A 108 -2.43 -10.41 3.47
CA ILE A 108 -2.08 -9.26 2.62
C ILE A 108 -3.33 -8.40 2.38
N GLU A 109 -3.12 -7.09 2.43
CA GLU A 109 -4.16 -6.11 2.08
C GLU A 109 -3.69 -5.18 0.98
N LEU A 110 -4.55 -4.98 -0.03
CA LEU A 110 -4.40 -3.94 -1.03
C LEU A 110 -5.16 -2.71 -0.55
N VAL A 111 -4.44 -1.63 -0.25
CA VAL A 111 -4.98 -0.42 0.35
C VAL A 111 -4.76 0.77 -0.58
N LEU A 112 -5.78 1.63 -0.70
CA LEU A 112 -5.74 2.88 -1.44
C LEU A 112 -5.69 4.06 -0.46
N LEU A 113 -4.81 5.02 -0.75
CA LEU A 113 -4.52 6.19 0.08
C LEU A 113 -4.67 7.47 -0.76
N SER A 114 -5.34 8.48 -0.23
CA SER A 114 -5.35 9.81 -0.85
C SER A 114 -4.07 10.58 -0.54
N ILE A 115 -3.55 11.31 -1.52
CA ILE A 115 -2.42 12.23 -1.31
C ILE A 115 -2.75 13.32 -0.28
N LYS A 116 -4.04 13.62 -0.04
CA LYS A 116 -4.50 14.60 0.96
C LYS A 116 -4.12 14.21 2.39
N ASN A 117 -3.82 12.94 2.64
CA ASN A 117 -3.37 12.45 3.94
C ASN A 117 -1.88 12.70 4.20
N PHE A 118 -1.13 13.16 3.20
CA PHE A 118 0.29 13.47 3.34
C PHE A 118 0.45 14.94 3.73
N VAL A 119 1.07 15.16 4.89
CA VAL A 119 1.24 16.48 5.50
C VAL A 119 2.71 16.75 5.75
N GLU A 120 3.08 18.02 5.82
CA GLU A 120 4.43 18.40 6.25
C GLU A 120 4.62 17.94 7.71
N PRO A 121 5.76 17.31 8.05
CA PRO A 121 6.04 16.91 9.42
C PRO A 121 6.09 18.17 10.29
N LEU A 122 5.32 18.14 11.39
CA LEU A 122 5.25 19.29 12.29
C LEU A 122 6.63 19.57 12.90
N PRO A 123 7.07 20.84 12.94
CA PRO A 123 8.35 21.19 13.54
C PRO A 123 8.38 20.94 15.06
N ASN A 124 7.22 21.01 15.75
CA ASN A 124 7.09 20.81 17.20
C ASN A 124 5.76 20.12 17.58
N VAL A 125 5.76 19.33 18.67
CA VAL A 125 4.61 18.52 19.17
C VAL A 125 3.37 19.36 19.50
N TYR A 126 3.54 20.61 19.94
CA TYR A 126 2.43 21.50 20.36
C TYR A 126 1.55 22.00 19.20
N GLN A 127 2.05 21.97 17.96
CA GLN A 127 1.30 22.46 16.80
C GLN A 127 0.32 21.41 16.21
N TYR A 128 0.37 20.18 16.74
CA TYR A 128 -0.51 19.06 16.38
C TYR A 128 -1.99 19.36 16.67
N ILE A 129 -2.25 20.10 17.76
CA ILE A 129 -3.62 20.39 18.22
C ILE A 129 -4.29 21.41 17.28
N GLU A 130 -3.55 22.38 16.73
CA GLU A 130 -4.11 23.38 15.81
C GLU A 130 -4.31 22.86 14.37
N THR A 131 -3.56 21.84 13.95
CA THR A 131 -3.70 21.23 12.61
C THR A 131 -4.75 20.11 12.54
N SER A 132 -5.35 19.74 13.67
CA SER A 132 -6.34 18.66 13.81
C SER A 132 -7.69 18.94 13.13
N THR A 133 -7.83 20.07 12.42
CA THR A 133 -9.03 20.42 11.62
C THR A 133 -8.94 19.95 10.16
N ARG A 134 -7.83 19.33 9.73
CA ARG A 134 -7.72 18.83 8.36
C ARG A 134 -8.59 17.59 8.16
N VAL A 135 -9.36 17.61 7.06
CA VAL A 135 -10.14 16.46 6.59
C VAL A 135 -9.19 15.32 6.26
N CYS A 136 -9.11 14.32 7.14
CA CYS A 136 -8.42 13.07 6.87
C CYS A 136 -9.33 12.20 6.01
N VAL A 137 -8.86 11.78 4.84
CA VAL A 137 -9.58 10.83 3.99
C VAL A 137 -9.19 9.42 4.47
N PRO A 138 -10.09 8.59 4.98
CA PRO A 138 -9.73 7.26 5.45
C PRO A 138 -9.08 6.43 4.33
N PRO A 139 -8.07 5.60 4.64
CA PRO A 139 -7.61 4.56 3.74
C PRO A 139 -8.79 3.67 3.30
N ALA A 140 -8.82 3.30 2.02
CA ALA A 140 -9.78 2.32 1.52
C ALA A 140 -9.08 0.96 1.36
N VAL A 141 -9.51 -0.06 2.10
CA VAL A 141 -9.04 -1.43 1.88
C VAL A 141 -9.81 -2.00 0.71
N LEU A 142 -9.14 -2.19 -0.43
CA LEU A 142 -9.77 -2.70 -1.65
C LEU A 142 -10.01 -4.20 -1.56
N CYS A 143 -9.05 -4.92 -0.98
CA CYS A 143 -9.06 -6.36 -0.90
C CYS A 143 -8.22 -6.86 0.26
N THR A 144 -8.74 -7.81 1.02
CA THR A 144 -7.99 -8.62 1.98
C THR A 144 -7.87 -10.04 1.45
N ARG A 145 -6.67 -10.62 1.55
CA ARG A 145 -6.41 -12.03 1.25
C ARG A 145 -5.69 -12.67 2.41
N VAL A 146 -6.08 -13.91 2.72
CA VAL A 146 -5.48 -14.73 3.77
C VAL A 146 -5.06 -16.08 3.19
N SER A 147 -4.03 -16.69 3.78
CA SER A 147 -3.51 -18.01 3.39
C SER A 147 -3.11 -18.78 4.65
N ASP A 148 -3.45 -20.07 4.68
CA ASP A 148 -3.05 -20.98 5.77
C ASP A 148 -1.57 -21.38 5.68
N VAL A 149 -0.93 -21.11 4.55
CA VAL A 149 0.45 -21.50 4.24
C VAL A 149 1.35 -20.26 4.29
N TRP A 150 1.54 -19.60 3.15
CA TRP A 150 2.13 -18.26 3.03
C TRP A 150 1.59 -17.57 1.77
N ILE A 151 1.87 -16.29 1.59
CA ILE A 151 1.48 -15.46 0.46
C ILE A 151 2.71 -15.16 -0.39
N ASN A 152 2.69 -15.58 -1.66
CA ASN A 152 3.71 -15.17 -2.62
C ASN A 152 3.39 -13.79 -3.19
N VAL A 153 4.27 -12.81 -2.94
CA VAL A 153 4.11 -11.45 -3.50
C VAL A 153 4.43 -11.45 -4.99
N HIS A 154 3.56 -10.82 -5.79
CA HIS A 154 3.68 -10.73 -7.25
C HIS A 154 3.40 -9.31 -7.77
N ASP A 155 3.74 -9.07 -9.03
CA ASP A 155 3.61 -7.76 -9.69
C ASP A 155 2.33 -7.64 -10.55
N LEU A 156 1.45 -8.65 -10.49
CA LEU A 156 0.21 -8.72 -11.26
C LEU A 156 -0.93 -7.88 -10.65
N LEU A 157 -0.81 -6.55 -10.70
CA LEU A 157 -1.86 -5.61 -10.30
C LEU A 157 -2.08 -4.59 -11.42
N TYR A 158 -3.34 -4.40 -11.81
CA TYR A 158 -3.76 -3.32 -12.70
C TYR A 158 -5.00 -2.64 -12.12
N LEU A 159 -4.90 -1.35 -11.80
CA LEU A 159 -6.03 -0.55 -11.33
C LEU A 159 -6.60 0.25 -12.50
N TYR A 160 -7.88 0.08 -12.81
CA TYR A 160 -8.54 0.96 -13.77
C TYR A 160 -8.73 2.36 -13.15
N PRO A 161 -8.84 3.41 -13.99
CA PRO A 161 -9.24 4.73 -13.51
C PRO A 161 -10.54 4.67 -12.71
N VAL A 162 -10.58 5.34 -11.57
CA VAL A 162 -11.81 5.52 -10.79
C VAL A 162 -12.72 6.48 -11.55
N THR A 163 -13.74 5.94 -12.22
CA THR A 163 -14.74 6.71 -12.98
C THR A 163 -16.04 6.92 -12.21
N ASP A 164 -16.39 5.99 -11.32
CA ASP A 164 -17.52 6.08 -10.38
C ASP A 164 -16.97 6.53 -9.02
N SER A 165 -17.60 7.53 -8.40
CA SER A 165 -17.08 8.16 -7.19
C SER A 165 -16.89 7.19 -6.01
N ASN A 166 -17.57 6.04 -6.03
CA ASN A 166 -17.61 5.12 -4.89
C ASN A 166 -17.10 3.72 -5.22
N LYS A 167 -16.56 3.45 -6.42
CA LYS A 167 -16.13 2.10 -6.82
C LYS A 167 -14.83 2.12 -7.58
N ILE A 168 -14.04 1.07 -7.40
CA ILE A 168 -12.82 0.84 -8.17
C ILE A 168 -12.83 -0.58 -8.73
N THR A 169 -12.47 -0.70 -10.00
CA THR A 169 -12.29 -1.98 -10.68
C THR A 169 -10.80 -2.21 -10.90
N TYR A 170 -10.34 -3.45 -10.75
CA TYR A 170 -8.94 -3.81 -10.89
C TYR A 170 -8.75 -5.28 -11.22
N ILE A 171 -7.63 -5.60 -11.86
CA ILE A 171 -7.16 -6.97 -12.03
C ILE A 171 -6.10 -7.24 -10.97
N TRP A 172 -6.28 -8.29 -10.18
CA TRP A 172 -5.28 -8.75 -9.22
C TRP A 172 -5.22 -10.26 -9.19
N ALA A 173 -4.01 -10.81 -9.10
CA ALA A 173 -3.84 -12.26 -9.04
C ALA A 173 -4.03 -12.79 -7.60
N SER A 174 -4.40 -14.07 -7.50
CA SER A 174 -4.47 -14.78 -6.22
C SER A 174 -4.16 -16.26 -6.40
N GLU A 175 -3.60 -16.88 -5.36
CA GLU A 175 -3.33 -18.31 -5.23
C GLU A 175 -4.40 -19.03 -4.40
N GLU A 176 -5.60 -18.44 -4.25
CA GLU A 176 -6.70 -19.00 -3.43
C GLU A 176 -7.14 -20.41 -3.81
N THR A 177 -6.85 -20.85 -5.04
CA THR A 177 -7.15 -22.20 -5.55
C THR A 177 -5.98 -23.18 -5.44
N GLY A 178 -4.84 -22.73 -4.92
CA GLY A 178 -3.55 -23.44 -4.96
C GLY A 178 -2.68 -23.09 -6.17
N PHE A 179 -3.26 -22.48 -7.22
CA PHE A 179 -2.54 -21.96 -8.38
C PHE A 179 -2.79 -20.46 -8.57
N ARG A 180 -1.80 -19.73 -9.07
CA ARG A 180 -1.91 -18.28 -9.30
C ARG A 180 -2.79 -18.01 -10.51
N HIS A 181 -3.91 -17.34 -10.29
CA HIS A 181 -4.85 -16.95 -11.34
C HIS A 181 -5.21 -15.47 -11.26
N LEU A 182 -5.61 -14.91 -12.41
CA LEU A 182 -6.08 -13.53 -12.53
C LEU A 182 -7.57 -13.43 -12.18
N TYR A 183 -7.91 -12.40 -11.41
CA TYR A 183 -9.30 -12.06 -11.08
C TYR A 183 -9.56 -10.61 -11.45
N LEU A 184 -10.71 -10.36 -12.09
CA LEU A 184 -11.29 -9.04 -12.23
C LEU A 184 -12.16 -8.76 -11.00
N MET A 185 -11.81 -7.72 -10.27
CA MET A 185 -12.38 -7.36 -8.99
C MET A 185 -13.02 -5.99 -9.08
N THR A 186 -14.15 -5.79 -8.40
CA THR A 186 -14.70 -4.46 -8.14
C THR A 186 -14.94 -4.30 -6.66
N SER A 187 -14.40 -3.24 -6.06
CA SER A 187 -14.57 -2.93 -4.64
C SER A 187 -15.21 -1.57 -4.44
N LEU A 188 -15.98 -1.44 -3.37
CA LEU A 188 -16.55 -0.18 -2.93
C LEU A 188 -15.46 0.65 -2.25
N LEU A 189 -15.24 1.87 -2.73
CA LEU A 189 -14.50 2.88 -1.99
C LEU A 189 -15.43 3.39 -0.89
N ALA A 190 -15.09 3.10 0.36
CA ALA A 190 -15.88 3.56 1.50
C ALA A 190 -15.95 5.10 1.48
N SER A 191 -17.06 5.63 0.97
CA SER A 191 -17.36 7.06 0.98
C SER A 191 -18.12 7.36 2.27
N HIS A 192 -17.75 8.44 2.95
CA HIS A 192 -18.43 8.89 4.15
C HIS A 192 -19.89 9.24 3.85
N SER A 193 -20.81 8.29 3.97
CA SER A 193 -22.17 8.63 4.35
C SER A 193 -22.23 8.63 5.88
N ASN A 194 -22.09 9.84 6.44
CA ASN A 194 -22.53 10.27 7.77
C ASN A 194 -22.68 9.19 8.86
N GLY A 195 -21.74 9.22 9.80
CA GLY A 195 -21.82 8.70 11.17
C GLY A 195 -22.98 7.77 11.52
N THR A 196 -22.68 6.48 11.55
CA THR A 196 -23.12 5.48 12.54
C THR A 196 -22.68 4.11 12.02
N LEU A 197 -21.41 3.76 12.22
CA LEU A 197 -21.18 2.38 12.64
C LEU A 197 -21.67 2.38 14.08
N SER A 198 -22.87 1.82 14.27
CA SER A 198 -23.47 1.60 15.58
C SER A 198 -22.44 0.95 16.49
N SER A 199 -21.85 1.78 17.35
CA SER A 199 -21.14 1.41 18.55
C SER A 199 -22.16 0.87 19.55
N ASP A 200 -22.75 -0.29 19.24
CA ASP A 200 -23.55 -1.09 20.18
C ASP A 200 -22.78 -2.35 20.60
N VAL A 201 -21.45 -2.34 20.43
CA VAL A 201 -20.58 -3.28 21.11
C VAL A 201 -20.08 -2.55 22.35
N GLU A 202 -20.55 -2.95 23.53
CA GLU A 202 -20.01 -2.51 24.80
C GLU A 202 -18.48 -2.68 24.78
N GLU A 203 -17.75 -1.56 24.68
CA GLU A 203 -16.29 -1.57 24.65
C GLU A 203 -15.77 -1.97 26.03
N ASP A 204 -15.19 -3.17 26.13
CA ASP A 204 -14.31 -3.55 27.23
C ASP A 204 -13.03 -2.69 27.15
N PRO A 205 -12.75 -1.82 28.15
CA PRO A 205 -11.61 -0.92 28.11
C PRO A 205 -10.24 -1.62 28.23
N SER A 206 -10.21 -2.96 28.35
CA SER A 206 -8.98 -3.75 28.49
C SER A 206 -8.41 -4.32 27.17
N VAL A 207 -9.10 -4.16 26.04
CA VAL A 207 -8.61 -4.57 24.71
C VAL A 207 -8.64 -3.37 23.77
N PRO A 208 -7.49 -2.88 23.24
CA PRO A 208 -7.51 -1.90 22.17
C PRO A 208 -8.18 -2.56 20.96
N GLY A 209 -9.44 -2.21 20.70
CA GLY A 209 -10.20 -2.72 19.56
C GLY A 209 -9.43 -2.41 18.28
N GLU A 210 -9.10 -3.44 17.50
CA GLU A 210 -8.61 -3.25 16.14
C GLU A 210 -9.72 -2.56 15.34
N ILE A 211 -9.55 -1.27 15.05
CA ILE A 211 -10.40 -0.58 14.08
C ILE A 211 -10.13 -1.25 12.74
N THR A 212 -10.95 -2.24 12.40
CA THR A 212 -10.86 -2.96 11.13
C THR A 212 -11.56 -2.10 10.08
N MET A 213 -10.82 -1.73 9.03
CA MET A 213 -11.38 -1.11 7.83
C MET A 213 -11.72 -2.24 6.85
N PRO A 214 -12.97 -2.75 6.80
CA PRO A 214 -13.27 -3.93 6.01
C PRO A 214 -13.20 -3.63 4.51
N ALA A 215 -12.66 -4.58 3.75
CA ALA A 215 -12.79 -4.57 2.30
C ALA A 215 -14.22 -4.93 1.89
N ILE A 216 -14.85 -4.11 1.07
CA ILE A 216 -16.18 -4.38 0.51
C ILE A 216 -16.01 -4.73 -0.97
N ILE A 217 -15.90 -6.03 -1.26
CA ILE A 217 -15.81 -6.56 -2.63
C ILE A 217 -17.23 -6.71 -3.19
N LEU A 218 -17.53 -5.97 -4.24
CA LEU A 218 -18.81 -6.00 -4.94
C LEU A 218 -18.86 -7.10 -6.02
N SER A 219 -17.73 -7.38 -6.66
CA SER A 219 -17.61 -8.46 -7.66
C SER A 219 -16.20 -9.06 -7.67
N GLN A 220 -16.15 -10.36 -7.95
CA GLN A 220 -14.92 -11.13 -8.16
C GLN A 220 -15.18 -12.12 -9.29
N VAL A 221 -14.51 -11.93 -10.43
CA VAL A 221 -14.66 -12.77 -11.63
C VAL A 221 -13.30 -13.38 -11.96
N ALA A 222 -13.21 -14.71 -11.96
CA ALA A 222 -12.02 -15.42 -12.39
C ALA A 222 -11.83 -15.22 -13.91
N LEU A 223 -10.69 -14.62 -14.31
CA LEU A 223 -10.32 -14.45 -15.72
C LEU A 223 -9.55 -15.67 -16.24
N THR A 224 -8.92 -16.42 -15.34
CA THR A 224 -8.18 -17.65 -15.62
C THR A 224 -8.49 -18.68 -14.54
N TYR A 225 -8.44 -19.97 -14.86
CA TYR A 225 -8.62 -21.06 -13.91
C TYR A 225 -7.95 -22.35 -14.41
N GLY A 226 -7.63 -23.27 -13.51
CA GLY A 226 -7.15 -24.61 -13.81
C GLY A 226 -5.97 -25.05 -12.94
N GLU A 227 -5.42 -26.22 -13.22
CA GLU A 227 -4.24 -26.74 -12.51
C GLU A 227 -2.93 -26.26 -13.18
N TRP A 228 -2.78 -24.94 -13.30
CA TRP A 228 -1.62 -24.28 -13.90
C TRP A 228 -1.50 -22.86 -13.36
N GLU A 229 -0.31 -22.26 -13.38
CA GLU A 229 -0.13 -20.92 -12.79
C GLU A 229 0.20 -19.83 -13.81
N VAL A 230 -0.37 -18.64 -13.58
CA VAL A 230 0.05 -17.39 -14.20
C VAL A 230 1.38 -16.97 -13.56
N LEU A 231 2.36 -16.62 -14.37
CA LEU A 231 3.65 -16.11 -13.88
C LEU A 231 3.44 -14.81 -13.10
N GLY A 232 4.05 -14.68 -11.92
CA GLY A 232 3.88 -13.53 -11.01
C GLY A 232 4.40 -12.17 -11.51
N ARG A 233 4.66 -12.01 -12.81
CA ARG A 233 5.17 -10.80 -13.46
C ARG A 233 4.64 -10.72 -14.88
N GLN A 234 4.80 -9.56 -15.53
CA GLN A 234 4.54 -9.36 -16.96
C GLN A 234 3.06 -9.60 -17.33
N MET A 235 2.22 -8.65 -16.94
CA MET A 235 0.82 -8.56 -17.36
C MET A 235 0.60 -7.23 -18.08
N TRP A 236 -0.17 -7.27 -19.17
CA TRP A 236 -0.53 -6.09 -19.95
C TRP A 236 -2.03 -6.07 -20.19
N VAL A 237 -2.65 -4.90 -20.02
CA VAL A 237 -4.09 -4.70 -20.22
C VAL A 237 -4.30 -3.80 -21.41
N ASP A 238 -5.14 -4.25 -22.33
CA ASP A 238 -5.64 -3.48 -23.47
C ASP A 238 -7.09 -3.09 -23.16
N GLU A 239 -7.28 -1.87 -22.67
CA GLU A 239 -8.60 -1.36 -22.28
C GLU A 239 -9.54 -1.18 -23.48
N GLU A 240 -9.01 -0.85 -24.67
CA GLU A 240 -9.85 -0.63 -25.86
C GLU A 240 -10.47 -1.95 -26.32
N ARG A 241 -9.68 -3.03 -26.32
CA ARG A 241 -10.13 -4.35 -26.75
C ARG A 241 -10.66 -5.23 -25.63
N GLN A 242 -10.58 -4.75 -24.38
CA GLN A 242 -10.95 -5.50 -23.17
C GLN A 242 -10.19 -6.84 -23.05
N LEU A 243 -8.87 -6.80 -23.29
CA LEU A 243 -8.00 -7.97 -23.24
C LEU A 243 -6.95 -7.84 -22.13
N VAL A 244 -6.58 -8.97 -21.53
CA VAL A 244 -5.42 -9.09 -20.64
C VAL A 244 -4.44 -10.11 -21.23
N TYR A 245 -3.21 -9.68 -21.46
CA TYR A 245 -2.10 -10.52 -21.89
C TYR A 245 -1.26 -10.89 -20.68
N PHE A 246 -0.90 -12.16 -20.56
CA PHE A 246 -0.09 -12.69 -19.46
C PHE A 246 0.74 -13.88 -19.93
N MET A 247 1.74 -14.24 -19.14
CA MET A 247 2.54 -15.45 -19.34
C MET A 247 2.15 -16.49 -18.29
N ALA A 248 2.17 -17.77 -18.68
CA ALA A 248 1.80 -18.88 -17.80
C ALA A 248 2.78 -20.05 -17.95
N LEU A 249 2.87 -20.86 -16.89
CA LEU A 249 3.54 -22.15 -16.92
C LEU A 249 2.47 -23.24 -16.97
N LEU A 250 2.47 -24.00 -18.05
CA LEU A 250 1.76 -25.27 -18.11
C LEU A 250 2.65 -26.32 -17.42
N GLN A 251 2.16 -26.94 -16.36
CA GLN A 251 2.83 -28.07 -15.70
C GLN A 251 2.66 -29.35 -16.53
#